data_AF-A0A4Q3ILN2-F1
#
_entry.id   AF-A0A4Q3ILN2-F1
#
_cell.length_a   1.000
_cell.length_b   1.000
_cell.length_c   1.000
_cell.angle_alpha   90.00
_cell.angle_beta   90.00
_cell.angle_gamma   90.00
#
_symmetry.space_group_name_H-M   'P 1'
#
loop_
_entity.id
_entity.type
_entity.pdbx_description
1 polymer ?
#
loop_
_entity_poly.entity_id
_entity_poly.type
_entity_poly.pdbx_seq_one_letter_code
_entity_poly.pdbx_strand_id
1 'polypeptide(L)'
;MHDATRSVHHPAVNEEGYASLTVPTHRASTIVYPDAASFFARKHRGFDGYTYGLHGTPTTRTLEAQLTALHGGVRTVLVPS
;
A
#
# COMPACT_ATOMS: atom_id res chain seq x y z
N MET A 1 -0.03 -6.84 -22.42
CA MET A 1 1.16 -6.14 -21.88
C MET A 1 2.11 -7.22 -21.35
N HIS A 2 3.38 -7.21 -21.74
CA HIS A 2 4.34 -8.26 -21.35
C HIS A 2 4.78 -8.10 -19.89
N ASP A 3 5.15 -9.19 -19.22
CA ASP A 3 5.52 -9.18 -17.79
C ASP A 3 6.66 -8.22 -17.45
N ALA A 4 7.67 -8.11 -18.33
CA ALA A 4 8.76 -7.16 -18.16
C ALA A 4 8.29 -5.70 -18.05
N THR A 5 7.23 -5.35 -18.78
CA THR A 5 6.63 -4.01 -18.70
C THR A 5 5.88 -3.85 -17.38
N ARG A 6 5.16 -4.88 -16.91
CA ARG A 6 4.39 -4.79 -15.67
C ARG A 6 5.27 -4.63 -14.42
N SER A 7 6.48 -5.18 -14.44
CA SER A 7 7.41 -5.10 -13.31
C SER A 7 7.93 -3.67 -13.03
N VAL A 8 8.02 -2.82 -14.06
CA VAL A 8 8.58 -1.46 -13.92
C VAL A 8 7.52 -0.37 -13.86
N HIS A 9 6.26 -0.68 -14.17
CA HIS A 9 5.16 0.27 -14.07
C HIS A 9 4.42 0.11 -12.73
N HIS A 10 4.45 1.17 -11.93
CA HIS A 10 3.73 1.25 -10.67
C HIS A 10 2.26 1.63 -10.90
N PRO A 11 1.32 1.13 -10.07
CA PRO A 11 -0.07 1.58 -10.10
C PRO A 11 -0.16 3.08 -9.79
N ALA A 12 -1.15 3.76 -10.38
CA ALA A 12 -1.32 5.19 -10.25
C ALA A 12 -1.81 5.59 -8.84
N VAL A 13 -1.20 6.63 -8.29
CA VAL A 13 -1.61 7.36 -7.08
C VAL A 13 -1.67 8.85 -7.41
N ASN A 14 -2.51 9.63 -6.71
CA ASN A 14 -2.62 11.08 -6.93
C ASN A 14 -1.44 11.82 -6.26
N GLU A 15 -0.67 12.58 -7.04
CA GLU A 15 0.56 13.28 -6.60
C GLU A 15 0.64 14.74 -7.09
N GLU A 16 -0.48 15.47 -7.19
CA GLU A 16 -0.49 16.83 -7.78
C GLU A 16 0.66 17.75 -7.29
N GLY A 17 1.51 18.20 -8.23
CA GLY A 17 2.67 19.07 -7.98
C GLY A 17 3.97 18.37 -7.53
N TYR A 18 3.95 17.05 -7.33
CA TYR A 18 5.10 16.25 -6.89
C TYR A 18 5.30 15.07 -7.84
N ALA A 19 6.52 14.83 -8.33
CA ALA A 19 6.80 13.70 -9.20
C ALA A 19 8.12 13.01 -8.80
N SER A 20 8.02 11.78 -8.30
CA SER A 20 9.16 10.90 -8.05
C SER A 20 9.14 9.75 -9.05
N LEU A 21 10.31 9.36 -9.56
CA LEU A 21 10.44 8.12 -10.35
C LEU A 21 10.30 6.87 -9.48
N THR A 22 10.59 6.98 -8.19
CA THR A 22 10.56 5.87 -7.25
C THR A 22 9.32 5.94 -6.37
N VAL A 23 8.81 4.77 -6.00
CA VAL A 23 7.78 4.65 -4.95
C VAL A 23 8.34 5.21 -3.64
N PRO A 24 7.66 6.18 -2.99
CA PRO A 24 8.13 6.73 -1.72
C PRO A 24 8.23 5.66 -0.61
N THR A 25 9.22 5.83 0.28
CA THR A 25 9.35 5.00 1.46
C THR A 25 8.56 5.59 2.63
N HIS A 26 7.40 5.03 2.92
CA HIS A 26 6.56 5.37 4.05
C HIS A 26 6.96 4.51 5.26
N ARG A 27 7.57 5.15 6.25
CA ARG A 27 7.89 4.55 7.55
C ARG A 27 6.88 5.03 8.58
N ALA A 28 6.07 4.11 9.07
CA ALA A 28 5.11 4.39 10.13
C ALA A 28 4.96 3.13 10.98
N SER A 29 5.17 3.24 12.29
CA SER A 29 4.73 2.21 13.23
C SER A 29 3.23 2.34 13.52
N THR A 30 2.73 3.58 13.63
CA THR A 30 1.32 3.88 13.92
C THR A 30 0.71 4.84 12.89
N ILE A 31 -0.62 4.91 12.87
CA ILE A 31 -1.40 5.82 12.01
C ILE A 31 -2.05 6.89 12.89
N VAL A 32 -1.97 8.15 12.46
CA VAL A 32 -2.62 9.27 13.17
C VAL A 32 -4.10 9.32 12.77
N TYR A 33 -4.94 9.63 13.75
CA TYR A 33 -6.37 9.81 13.58
C TYR A 33 -6.76 11.23 13.98
N PRO A 34 -7.70 11.87 13.26
CA PRO A 34 -8.10 13.25 13.55
C PRO A 34 -8.83 13.38 14.89
N ASP A 35 -9.46 12.31 15.37
CA ASP A 35 -10.24 12.29 16.61
C ASP A 35 -10.35 10.89 17.22
N ALA A 36 -10.88 10.79 18.44
CA ALA A 36 -11.06 9.52 19.13
C ALA A 36 -12.07 8.60 18.43
N ALA A 37 -13.14 9.16 17.85
CA ALA A 37 -14.19 8.37 17.20
C ALA A 37 -13.64 7.60 15.98
N SER A 38 -12.85 8.28 15.14
CA SER A 38 -12.16 7.71 13.98
C SER A 38 -11.09 6.68 14.39
N PHE A 39 -10.40 6.89 15.51
CA PHE A 39 -9.52 5.87 16.09
C PHE A 39 -10.30 4.61 16.47
N PHE A 40 -11.43 4.72 17.18
CA PHE A 40 -12.25 3.57 17.57
C PHE A 40 -12.86 2.85 16.36
N ALA A 41 -13.22 3.59 15.32
CA ALA A 41 -13.82 3.05 14.10
C ALA A 41 -12.80 2.36 13.17
N ARG A 42 -11.49 2.43 13.44
CA ARG A 42 -10.43 1.92 12.53
C ARG A 42 -10.60 0.45 12.12
N LYS A 43 -11.21 -0.38 12.97
CA LYS A 43 -11.48 -1.81 12.71
C LYS A 43 -12.38 -2.03 11.47
N HIS A 44 -13.14 -1.01 11.07
CA HIS A 44 -14.05 -1.07 9.93
C HIS A 44 -13.40 -0.70 8.60
N ARG A 45 -12.10 -0.36 8.56
CA ARG A 45 -11.40 0.04 7.32
C ARG A 45 -11.08 -1.13 6.38
N GLY A 46 -11.38 -2.36 6.77
CA GLY A 46 -11.15 -3.55 5.96
C GLY A 46 -9.66 -3.85 5.71
N PHE A 47 -9.38 -4.73 4.75
CA PHE A 47 -8.03 -5.21 4.49
C PHE A 47 -7.11 -4.19 3.81
N ASP A 48 -7.68 -3.19 3.12
CA ASP A 48 -6.94 -2.17 2.37
C ASP A 48 -6.77 -0.86 3.17
N GLY A 49 -7.40 -0.79 4.34
CA GLY A 49 -7.32 0.35 5.23
C GLY A 49 -6.08 0.34 6.13
N TYR A 50 -5.43 1.50 6.24
CA TYR A 50 -4.32 1.68 7.18
C TYR A 50 -4.84 1.81 8.61
N THR A 51 -4.37 0.94 9.50
CA THR A 51 -4.71 0.96 10.93
C THR A 51 -3.48 1.05 11.83
N TYR A 52 -2.42 0.32 11.46
CA TYR A 52 -1.11 0.29 12.11
C TYR A 52 -0.07 -0.14 11.08
N GLY A 53 1.19 0.26 11.25
CA GLY A 53 2.27 -0.04 10.29
C GLY A 53 2.55 -1.52 10.09
N LEU A 54 2.30 -2.34 11.13
CA LEU A 54 2.40 -3.80 11.07
C LEU A 54 1.51 -4.41 9.99
N HIS A 55 0.36 -3.78 9.69
CA HIS A 55 -0.61 -4.26 8.70
C HIS A 55 -0.35 -3.70 7.29
N GLY A 56 0.79 -3.05 7.10
CA GLY A 56 1.24 -2.50 5.84
C GLY A 56 1.29 -0.97 5.83
N THR A 57 2.21 -0.45 5.03
CA THR A 57 2.35 0.96 4.67
C THR A 57 2.09 1.11 3.17
N PRO A 58 1.92 2.34 2.64
CA PRO A 58 1.81 2.53 1.19
C PRO A 58 2.95 1.85 0.42
N THR A 59 4.17 1.83 0.96
CA THR A 59 5.32 1.14 0.35
C THR A 59 5.09 -0.37 0.20
N THR A 60 4.62 -1.04 1.25
CA THR A 60 4.35 -2.50 1.17
C THR A 60 3.14 -2.80 0.30
N ARG A 61 2.10 -1.95 0.33
CA ARG A 61 0.89 -2.11 -0.50
C ARG A 61 1.18 -2.01 -1.99
N THR A 62 2.11 -1.14 -2.39
CA THR A 62 2.54 -1.07 -3.79
C THR A 62 3.19 -2.38 -4.23
N LEU A 63 4.08 -2.96 -3.41
CA LEU A 63 4.70 -4.25 -3.72
C LEU A 63 3.67 -5.40 -3.77
N GLU A 64 2.75 -5.47 -2.81
CA GLU A 64 1.67 -6.46 -2.81
C GLU A 64 0.82 -6.38 -4.10
N ALA A 65 0.43 -5.17 -4.50
CA ALA A 65 -0.36 -4.96 -5.71
C ALA A 65 0.39 -5.36 -6.98
N GLN A 66 1.68 -5.03 -7.08
CA GLN A 66 2.52 -5.43 -8.21
C GLN A 66 2.66 -6.95 -8.33
N LEU A 67 2.93 -7.64 -7.22
CA LEU A 67 3.03 -9.10 -7.19
C LEU A 67 1.68 -9.75 -7.53
N THR A 68 0.58 -9.21 -6.98
CA THR A 68 -0.78 -9.68 -7.29
C THR A 68 -1.04 -9.59 -8.79
N ALA A 69 -0.75 -8.44 -9.38
CA ALA A 69 -0.91 -8.21 -10.81
C ALA A 69 -0.05 -9.21 -11.60
N LEU A 70 1.26 -9.27 -11.33
CA LEU A 70 2.20 -10.13 -12.05
C LEU A 70 1.74 -11.59 -12.10
N HIS A 71 1.25 -12.12 -10.98
CA HIS A 71 0.82 -13.51 -10.89
C HIS A 71 -0.65 -13.74 -11.27
N GLY A 72 -1.41 -12.70 -11.62
CA GLY A 72 -2.86 -12.82 -11.86
C GLY A 72 -3.64 -13.29 -10.62
N GLY A 73 -3.11 -13.02 -9.43
CA GLY A 73 -3.72 -13.43 -8.17
C GLY A 73 -4.88 -12.54 -7.75
N VAL A 74 -5.60 -12.96 -6.71
CA VAL A 74 -6.65 -12.14 -6.08
C VAL A 74 -6.04 -11.13 -5.11
N ARG A 75 -4.99 -11.51 -4.38
CA ARG A 75 -4.28 -10.68 -3.40
C ARG A 75 -2.94 -11.31 -3.02
N THR A 76 -1.96 -10.47 -2.69
CA THR A 76 -0.68 -10.83 -2.06
C THR A 76 -0.60 -10.24 -0.67
N VAL A 77 0.02 -10.96 0.27
CA VAL A 77 0.35 -10.49 1.62
C VAL A 77 1.85 -10.69 1.84
N LEU A 78 2.53 -9.65 2.32
CA LEU A 78 3.96 -9.75 2.68
C LEU A 78 4.13 -10.22 4.12
N VAL A 79 5.14 -11.07 4.35
CA VAL A 79 5.51 -11.59 5.67
C VAL A 79 7.02 -11.47 5.89
N PRO A 80 7.48 -11.35 7.16
CA PRO A 80 8.89 -11.58 7.47
C PRO A 80 9.22 -13.06 7.25
N SER A 81 10.46 -13.33 6.83
CA SER A 81 10.97 -14.65 6.43
C SER A 81 10.74 -15.77 7.43
#